data_AF-A0A7V4ELT4-F1
#
_entry.id   AF-A0A7V4ELT4-F1
#
_cell.length_a   1.000
_cell.length_b   1.000
_cell.length_c   1.000
_cell.angle_alpha   90.00
_cell.angle_beta   90.00
_cell.angle_gamma   90.00
#
_symmetry.space_group_name_H-M   'P 1'
#
loop_
_entity.id
_entity.type
_entity.pdbx_description
1 polymer ?
#
loop_
_entity_poly.entity_id
_entity_poly.type
_entity_poly.pdbx_seq_one_letter_code
_entity_poly.pdbx_strand_id
1 'polypeptide(L)'
;MAQGKTNASGAYTLTVPDARKSDVVMVRADTVAGSLRALLLENAADINPVSDAMAWKLLESGIPLSNFTAAELMLIRDDLDALSSAVDLSGAKDAAGLVNLLLDNPEFNLALGSFVSTYGMQGDNRSQVDAMNTAVTGFLRGFTANDPSAIKEFLAPKISIVIGEETLTDKDKLLQVVSSIHSSFKPITIETRLLGASIQQGKAEIVTSEHLRMTAQGGQTSSVDEAWIALNKLELVNGKWLITERSMPKCKVIKAAMTPDGHLEDWIGIKPCYYRKSEAGNKDAFTALYFARDDAFLYWRLDLDMKINLPGAAAPVQGVPRGTYGLYLFDRAAERDCDTFVNFITNQVTGAASGGRACVKDSAGKHNETYFTYDRFSIAPQSIEGRIPLDDFSFIKTEISALASANRKALPGAPENADIFSGVVDLDFK
;
A
#
# COMPACT_ATOMS: atom_id res chain seq x y z
N MET A 1 4.04 41.95 -1.60
CA MET A 1 4.09 41.31 -0.27
C MET A 1 3.09 40.17 -0.27
N ALA A 2 3.49 38.96 0.14
CA ALA A 2 2.56 37.85 0.32
C ALA A 2 1.72 38.09 1.58
N GLN A 3 0.41 37.81 1.52
CA GLN A 3 -0.47 37.92 2.68
C GLN A 3 -0.81 36.53 3.20
N GLY A 4 -0.60 36.32 4.51
CA GLY A 4 -0.97 35.10 5.22
C GLY A 4 -2.28 35.28 5.99
N LYS A 5 -3.20 34.32 5.92
CA LYS A 5 -4.39 34.25 6.80
C LYS A 5 -4.52 32.86 7.40
N THR A 6 -4.88 32.79 8.67
CA THR A 6 -5.14 31.53 9.39
C THR A 6 -6.65 31.25 9.39
N ASN A 7 -7.08 30.06 8.99
CA ASN A 7 -8.49 29.65 9.10
C ASN A 7 -8.78 28.97 10.45
N ALA A 8 -10.05 28.64 10.71
CA ALA A 8 -10.50 28.09 11.99
C ALA A 8 -9.91 26.72 12.36
N SER A 9 -9.31 26.00 11.41
CA SER A 9 -8.62 24.71 11.64
C SER A 9 -7.10 24.86 11.78
N GLY A 10 -6.57 26.09 11.80
CA GLY A 10 -5.13 26.33 11.96
C GLY A 10 -4.31 26.23 10.67
N ALA A 11 -4.95 26.13 9.50
CA ALA A 11 -4.25 26.17 8.21
C ALA A 11 -3.87 27.62 7.86
N TYR A 12 -2.70 27.80 7.23
CA TYR A 12 -2.24 29.11 6.76
C TYR A 12 -2.35 29.18 5.25
N THR A 13 -3.11 30.14 4.72
CA THR A 13 -3.11 30.41 3.28
C THR A 13 -2.13 31.54 2.98
N LEU A 14 -1.18 31.32 2.08
CA LEU A 14 -0.25 32.34 1.58
C LEU A 14 -0.63 32.73 0.16
N THR A 15 -0.94 34.00 -0.08
CA THR A 15 -1.24 34.52 -1.42
C THR A 15 -0.10 35.37 -1.98
N VAL A 16 0.36 35.09 -3.19
CA VAL A 16 1.39 35.87 -3.90
C VAL A 16 0.76 36.63 -5.08
N PRO A 17 0.60 37.96 -5.01
CA PRO A 17 -0.16 38.74 -6.00
C PRO A 17 0.38 38.67 -7.44
N ASP A 18 1.68 38.42 -7.61
CA ASP A 18 2.39 38.45 -8.91
C ASP A 18 3.05 37.10 -9.26
N ALA A 19 2.63 35.99 -8.64
CA ALA A 19 3.15 34.68 -9.02
C ALA A 19 2.76 34.35 -10.47
N ARG A 20 3.73 33.94 -11.28
CA ARG A 20 3.43 33.45 -12.63
C ARG A 20 2.66 32.13 -12.48
N LYS A 21 1.57 31.98 -13.24
CA LYS A 21 0.73 30.76 -13.25
C LYS A 21 1.50 29.45 -13.50
N SER A 22 2.72 29.53 -14.00
CA SER A 22 3.60 28.41 -14.34
C SER A 22 4.55 27.97 -13.22
N ASP A 23 4.72 28.76 -12.16
CA ASP A 23 5.82 28.54 -11.23
C ASP A 23 5.31 27.75 -10.01
N VAL A 24 5.64 26.45 -9.96
CA VAL A 24 5.47 25.64 -8.75
C VAL A 24 6.60 25.99 -7.79
N VAL A 25 6.29 26.74 -6.74
CA VAL A 25 7.27 27.18 -5.74
C VAL A 25 6.98 26.50 -4.41
N MET A 26 7.98 25.87 -3.80
CA MET A 26 7.83 25.39 -2.43
C MET A 26 7.98 26.54 -1.45
N VAL A 27 7.02 26.67 -0.55
CA VAL A 27 7.01 27.65 0.53
C VAL A 27 7.10 26.93 1.87
N ARG A 28 7.71 27.60 2.86
CA ARG A 28 7.79 27.13 4.24
C ARG A 28 7.23 28.21 5.16
N ALA A 29 6.37 27.82 6.09
CA ALA A 29 5.91 28.68 7.17
C ALA A 29 6.35 28.09 8.51
N ASP A 30 7.05 28.90 9.30
CA ASP A 30 7.40 28.56 10.67
C ASP A 30 6.28 28.98 11.62
N THR A 31 5.82 28.06 12.46
CA THR A 31 4.79 28.30 13.48
C THR A 31 5.35 27.95 14.86
N VAL A 32 4.63 28.34 15.93
CA VAL A 32 4.98 27.97 17.31
C VAL A 32 4.96 26.44 17.51
N ALA A 33 4.14 25.71 16.74
CA ALA A 33 4.01 24.25 16.80
C ALA A 33 4.96 23.51 15.83
N GLY A 34 5.89 24.21 15.18
CA GLY A 34 6.80 23.66 14.17
C GLY A 34 6.64 24.28 12.79
N SER A 35 7.46 23.86 11.84
CA SER A 35 7.43 24.36 10.46
C SER A 35 6.70 23.40 9.53
N LEU A 36 5.82 23.94 8.69
CA LEU A 36 5.17 23.19 7.60
C LEU A 36 5.57 23.78 6.25
N ARG A 37 5.65 22.91 5.24
CA ARG A 37 5.93 23.23 3.84
C ARG A 37 4.64 23.09 3.04
N ALA A 38 4.56 23.79 1.93
CA ALA A 38 3.50 23.64 0.95
C ALA A 38 4.02 24.01 -0.44
N LEU A 39 3.26 23.66 -1.48
CA LEU A 39 3.48 24.16 -2.83
C LEU A 39 2.56 25.36 -3.07
N LEU A 40 3.12 26.44 -3.58
CA LEU A 40 2.37 27.52 -4.19
C LEU A 40 1.88 27.02 -5.54
N LEU A 41 0.59 26.73 -5.61
CA LEU A 41 -0.10 26.34 -6.84
C LEU A 41 -0.81 27.59 -7.35
N GLU A 42 -0.38 28.08 -8.51
CA GLU A 42 -0.81 29.38 -9.04
C GLU A 42 -0.46 30.56 -8.11
N ASN A 43 -1.45 31.15 -7.42
CA ASN A 43 -1.28 32.34 -6.59
C ASN A 43 -1.52 32.09 -5.09
N ALA A 44 -1.84 30.86 -4.69
CA ALA A 44 -2.12 30.50 -3.31
C ALA A 44 -1.45 29.17 -2.90
N ALA A 45 -1.03 29.10 -1.64
CA ALA A 45 -0.59 27.87 -1.00
C ALA A 45 -1.42 27.66 0.26
N ASP A 46 -2.08 26.52 0.36
CA ASP A 46 -2.67 26.07 1.61
C ASP A 46 -1.60 25.30 2.39
N ILE A 47 -1.24 25.80 3.57
CA ILE A 47 -0.23 25.21 4.44
C ILE A 47 -0.97 24.43 5.53
N ASN A 48 -0.99 23.12 5.35
CA ASN A 48 -1.60 22.13 6.21
C ASN A 48 -0.76 20.82 6.21
N PRO A 49 -1.08 19.83 7.05
CA PRO A 49 -0.32 18.58 7.10
C PRO A 49 -0.31 17.79 5.78
N VAL A 50 -1.37 17.87 4.97
CA VAL A 50 -1.45 17.22 3.66
C VAL A 50 -0.44 17.82 2.68
N SER A 51 -0.41 19.16 2.61
CA SER A 51 0.51 19.91 1.76
C SER A 51 1.98 19.72 2.16
N ASP A 52 2.26 19.50 3.46
CA ASP A 52 3.61 19.25 3.95
C ASP A 52 4.06 17.83 3.60
N ALA A 53 3.21 16.82 3.81
CA ALA A 53 3.47 15.45 3.38
C ALA A 53 3.73 15.38 1.86
N MET A 54 2.93 16.10 1.07
CA MET A 54 3.10 16.22 -0.37
C MET A 54 4.43 16.90 -0.75
N ALA A 55 4.74 18.05 -0.15
CA ALA A 55 5.98 18.79 -0.42
C ALA A 55 7.22 17.99 -0.02
N TRP A 56 7.18 17.35 1.15
CA TRP A 56 8.23 16.44 1.62
C TRP A 56 8.45 15.31 0.61
N LYS A 57 7.39 14.64 0.16
CA LYS A 57 7.54 13.50 -0.76
C LYS A 57 8.10 13.91 -2.12
N LEU A 58 7.71 15.08 -2.63
CA LEU A 58 8.27 15.60 -3.87
C LEU A 58 9.77 15.91 -3.73
N LEU A 59 10.18 16.53 -2.62
CA LEU A 59 11.60 16.77 -2.34
C LEU A 59 12.41 15.46 -2.28
N GLU A 60 11.94 14.50 -1.49
CA GLU A 60 12.62 13.21 -1.30
C GLU A 60 12.70 12.38 -2.58
N SER A 61 11.71 12.51 -3.46
CA SER A 61 11.69 11.75 -4.72
C SER A 61 12.83 12.12 -5.68
N GLY A 62 13.45 13.29 -5.51
CA GLY A 62 14.44 13.82 -6.44
C GLY A 62 13.90 14.11 -7.85
N ILE A 63 12.57 14.02 -8.07
CA ILE A 63 11.95 14.33 -9.35
C ILE A 63 11.84 15.86 -9.49
N PRO A 64 12.34 16.45 -10.60
CA PRO A 64 12.21 17.88 -10.82
C PRO A 64 10.75 18.33 -10.83
N LEU A 65 10.43 19.38 -10.08
CA LEU A 65 9.08 19.98 -10.07
C LEU A 65 8.62 20.43 -11.47
N SER A 66 9.55 20.68 -12.39
CA SER A 66 9.26 20.97 -13.80
C SER A 66 8.56 19.83 -14.56
N ASN A 67 8.55 18.61 -14.01
CA ASN A 67 7.85 17.48 -14.60
C ASN A 67 6.35 17.49 -14.29
N PHE A 68 5.91 18.33 -13.34
CA PHE A 68 4.51 18.40 -12.92
C PHE A 68 3.87 19.69 -13.44
N THR A 69 2.62 19.58 -13.89
CA THR A 69 1.77 20.75 -14.14
C THR A 69 1.05 21.17 -12.86
N ALA A 70 0.67 22.45 -12.75
CA ALA A 70 -0.13 22.93 -11.62
C ALA A 70 -1.46 22.17 -11.48
N ALA A 71 -2.09 21.80 -12.60
CA ALA A 71 -3.34 21.04 -12.61
C ALA A 71 -3.19 19.60 -12.10
N GLU A 72 -2.04 18.96 -12.31
CA GLU A 72 -1.73 17.64 -11.72
C GLU A 72 -1.48 17.76 -10.22
N LEU A 73 -0.72 18.76 -9.78
CA LEU A 73 -0.47 18.99 -8.35
C LEU A 73 -1.74 19.36 -7.58
N MET A 74 -2.64 20.14 -8.18
CA MET A 74 -3.96 20.43 -7.58
C MET A 74 -4.81 19.17 -7.44
N LEU A 75 -4.86 18.32 -8.48
CA LEU A 75 -5.57 17.05 -8.41
C LEU A 75 -5.03 16.14 -7.30
N ILE A 76 -3.70 16.00 -7.22
CA ILE A 76 -3.03 15.23 -6.17
C ILE A 76 -3.42 15.73 -4.78
N ARG A 77 -3.37 17.05 -4.58
CA ARG A 77 -3.73 17.66 -3.31
C ARG A 77 -5.19 17.39 -2.94
N ASP A 78 -6.12 17.61 -3.87
CA ASP A 78 -7.55 17.44 -3.61
C ASP A 78 -7.90 15.98 -3.26
N ASP A 79 -7.27 15.00 -3.92
CA ASP A 79 -7.42 13.58 -3.60
C ASP A 79 -6.84 13.23 -2.21
N LEU A 80 -5.69 13.79 -1.85
CA LEU A 80 -5.08 13.59 -0.53
C LEU A 80 -5.90 14.27 0.58
N ASP A 81 -6.45 15.45 0.34
CA ASP A 81 -7.32 16.16 1.28
C ASP A 81 -8.59 15.33 1.56
N ALA A 82 -9.20 14.74 0.53
CA ALA A 82 -10.35 13.85 0.69
C ALA A 82 -10.04 12.66 1.62
N LEU A 83 -8.86 12.06 1.48
CA LEU A 83 -8.41 10.96 2.34
C LEU A 83 -8.13 11.40 3.77
N SER A 84 -7.50 12.57 3.92
CA SER A 84 -7.15 13.12 5.22
C SER A 84 -8.39 13.40 6.09
N SER A 85 -9.54 13.66 5.47
CA SER A 85 -10.78 14.00 6.18
C SER A 85 -11.31 12.89 7.09
N ALA A 86 -10.90 11.64 6.84
CA ALA A 86 -11.27 10.49 7.65
C ALA A 86 -10.26 10.20 8.79
N VAL A 87 -9.15 10.94 8.87
CA VAL A 87 -8.09 10.72 9.86
C VAL A 87 -8.30 11.64 11.06
N ASP A 88 -8.33 11.06 12.26
CA ASP A 88 -8.35 11.85 13.49
C ASP A 88 -6.96 12.40 13.82
N LEU A 89 -6.78 13.70 13.58
CA LEU A 89 -5.53 14.43 13.81
C LEU A 89 -5.40 15.00 15.23
N SER A 90 -6.42 14.84 16.09
CA SER A 90 -6.47 15.49 17.40
C SER A 90 -5.40 14.99 18.39
N GLY A 91 -4.77 13.84 18.12
CA GLY A 91 -3.70 13.25 18.93
C GLY A 91 -2.31 13.85 18.72
N ALA A 92 -2.10 14.70 17.71
CA ALA A 92 -0.79 15.27 17.42
C ALA A 92 -0.40 16.41 18.38
N LYS A 93 0.88 16.44 18.78
CA LYS A 93 1.43 17.48 19.67
C LYS A 93 2.12 18.62 18.92
N ASP A 94 2.53 18.38 17.69
CA ASP A 94 3.30 19.29 16.83
C ASP A 94 3.02 19.01 15.33
N ALA A 95 3.60 19.84 14.47
CA ALA A 95 3.50 19.72 13.02
C ALA A 95 3.97 18.35 12.48
N ALA A 96 5.07 17.83 13.02
CA ALA A 96 5.60 16.52 12.62
C ALA A 96 4.64 15.38 13.01
N GLY A 97 4.05 15.45 14.20
CA GLY A 97 3.03 14.50 14.65
C GLY A 97 1.77 14.51 13.79
N LEU A 98 1.35 15.67 13.27
CA LEU A 98 0.21 15.75 12.34
C LEU A 98 0.49 15.03 11.02
N VAL A 99 1.69 15.20 10.46
CA VAL A 99 2.12 14.53 9.24
C VAL A 99 2.24 13.02 9.47
N ASN A 100 2.86 12.61 10.58
CA ASN A 100 2.97 11.19 10.93
C ASN A 100 1.61 10.49 11.07
N LEU A 101 0.61 11.14 11.69
CA LEU A 101 -0.74 10.58 11.77
C LEU A 101 -1.42 10.41 10.39
N LEU A 102 -1.13 11.29 9.43
CA LEU A 102 -1.62 11.11 8.05
C LEU A 102 -0.90 9.97 7.33
N LEU A 103 0.42 9.88 7.48
CA LEU A 103 1.24 8.84 6.88
C LEU A 103 0.97 7.46 7.48
N ASP A 104 0.47 7.42 8.72
CA ASP A 104 0.01 6.19 9.38
C ASP A 104 -1.24 5.63 8.69
N ASN A 105 -2.01 6.48 7.98
CA ASN A 105 -3.14 6.01 7.19
C ASN A 105 -2.64 5.32 5.90
N PRO A 106 -2.90 4.02 5.71
CA PRO A 106 -2.38 3.30 4.56
C PRO A 106 -2.88 3.83 3.22
N GLU A 107 -4.15 4.26 3.13
CA GLU A 107 -4.72 4.80 1.90
C GLU A 107 -4.09 6.14 1.51
N PHE A 108 -3.83 7.01 2.50
CA PHE A 108 -3.16 8.28 2.30
C PHE A 108 -1.72 8.08 1.84
N ASN A 109 -0.95 7.25 2.55
CA ASN A 109 0.44 6.98 2.23
C ASN A 109 0.60 6.33 0.84
N LEU A 110 -0.27 5.37 0.52
CA LEU A 110 -0.38 4.76 -0.80
C LEU A 110 -0.61 5.78 -1.90
N ALA A 111 -1.60 6.64 -1.72
CA ALA A 111 -1.96 7.65 -2.69
C ALA A 111 -0.78 8.61 -2.92
N LEU A 112 -0.19 9.12 -1.83
CA LEU A 112 0.94 10.04 -1.86
C LEU A 112 2.14 9.49 -2.66
N GLY A 113 2.52 8.23 -2.41
CA GLY A 113 3.57 7.55 -3.16
C GLY A 113 3.25 7.34 -4.65
N SER A 114 2.00 6.96 -4.91
CA SER A 114 1.49 6.70 -6.26
C SER A 114 1.48 7.97 -7.11
N PHE A 115 1.12 9.11 -6.53
CA PHE A 115 1.06 10.38 -7.22
C PHE A 115 2.41 10.84 -7.76
N VAL A 116 3.45 10.79 -6.92
CA VAL A 116 4.78 11.23 -7.32
C VAL A 116 5.38 10.35 -8.42
N SER A 117 5.16 9.04 -8.36
CA SER A 117 5.59 8.12 -9.43
C SER A 117 4.83 8.30 -10.74
N THR A 118 3.54 8.65 -10.67
CA THR A 118 2.67 8.77 -11.86
C THR A 118 2.86 10.07 -12.60
N TYR A 119 2.83 11.18 -11.87
CA TYR A 119 2.86 12.53 -12.46
C TYR A 119 4.27 13.08 -12.56
N GLY A 120 5.26 12.44 -11.94
CA GLY A 120 6.66 12.84 -12.01
C GLY A 120 7.36 12.54 -13.33
N MET A 121 6.68 11.90 -14.29
CA MET A 121 7.21 11.64 -15.64
C MET A 121 6.98 12.85 -16.55
N GLN A 122 7.87 13.12 -17.51
CA GLN A 122 7.69 14.25 -18.43
C GLN A 122 6.52 14.01 -19.41
N GLY A 123 5.52 14.90 -19.42
CA GLY A 123 4.38 14.89 -20.36
C GLY A 123 3.06 15.35 -19.71
N ASP A 124 1.99 15.51 -20.50
CA ASP A 124 0.62 15.59 -19.95
C ASP A 124 0.15 14.18 -19.60
N ASN A 125 0.46 13.76 -18.37
CA ASN A 125 0.16 12.40 -17.92
C ASN A 125 -1.31 12.28 -17.49
N ARG A 126 -1.93 13.37 -17.03
CA ARG A 126 -3.31 13.35 -16.53
C ARG A 126 -4.31 12.82 -17.54
N SER A 127 -4.35 13.40 -18.74
CA SER A 127 -5.32 12.98 -19.77
C SER A 127 -5.14 11.52 -20.20
N GLN A 128 -3.88 11.04 -20.21
CA GLN A 128 -3.56 9.65 -20.51
C GLN A 128 -3.94 8.71 -19.36
N VAL A 129 -3.67 9.11 -18.12
CA VAL A 129 -4.06 8.36 -16.91
C VAL A 129 -5.57 8.21 -16.81
N ASP A 130 -6.33 9.27 -17.07
CA ASP A 130 -7.79 9.22 -17.08
C ASP A 130 -8.32 8.25 -18.14
N ALA A 131 -7.73 8.25 -19.34
CA ALA A 131 -8.08 7.33 -20.42
C ALA A 131 -7.75 5.87 -20.08
N MET A 132 -6.59 5.62 -19.46
CA MET A 132 -6.20 4.28 -18.99
C MET A 132 -7.09 3.79 -17.85
N ASN A 133 -7.41 4.66 -16.89
CA ASN A 133 -8.32 4.34 -15.80
C ASN A 133 -9.74 4.05 -16.32
N THR A 134 -10.18 4.76 -17.36
CA THR A 134 -11.43 4.46 -18.06
C THR A 134 -11.39 3.07 -18.70
N ALA A 135 -10.28 2.67 -19.31
CA ALA A 135 -10.15 1.33 -19.88
C ALA A 135 -10.24 0.22 -18.82
N VAL A 136 -9.53 0.37 -17.69
CA VAL A 136 -9.55 -0.60 -16.59
C VAL A 136 -10.93 -0.67 -15.92
N THR A 137 -11.50 0.48 -15.55
CA THR A 137 -12.82 0.51 -14.90
C THR A 137 -13.94 0.07 -15.85
N GLY A 138 -13.81 0.35 -17.15
CA GLY A 138 -14.71 -0.15 -18.18
C GLY A 138 -14.70 -1.67 -18.29
N PHE A 139 -13.51 -2.27 -18.33
CA PHE A 139 -13.33 -3.73 -18.29
C PHE A 139 -13.96 -4.33 -17.04
N LEU A 140 -13.69 -3.77 -15.86
CA LEU A 140 -14.22 -4.27 -14.58
C LEU A 140 -15.74 -4.11 -14.47
N ARG A 141 -16.31 -3.02 -14.98
CA ARG A 141 -17.77 -2.86 -15.08
C ARG A 141 -18.37 -3.93 -15.97
N GLY A 142 -17.78 -4.18 -17.15
CA GLY A 142 -18.18 -5.28 -18.02
C GLY A 142 -18.13 -6.64 -17.32
N PHE A 143 -17.06 -6.89 -16.56
CA PHE A 143 -16.92 -8.09 -15.72
C PHE A 143 -18.05 -8.19 -14.68
N THR A 144 -18.28 -7.16 -13.87
CA THR A 144 -19.31 -7.17 -12.82
C THR A 144 -20.75 -7.20 -13.34
N ALA A 145 -20.96 -6.81 -14.60
CA ALA A 145 -22.27 -6.86 -15.26
C ALA A 145 -22.50 -8.16 -16.06
N ASN A 146 -21.48 -9.02 -16.19
CA ASN A 146 -21.46 -10.13 -17.15
C ASN A 146 -21.80 -9.66 -18.58
N ASP A 147 -21.16 -8.58 -19.04
CA ASP A 147 -21.34 -8.01 -20.38
C ASP A 147 -20.15 -8.34 -21.29
N PRO A 148 -20.27 -9.34 -22.18
CA PRO A 148 -19.20 -9.74 -23.07
C PRO A 148 -18.72 -8.66 -24.03
N SER A 149 -19.62 -7.75 -24.42
CA SER A 149 -19.30 -6.69 -25.38
C SER A 149 -18.45 -5.63 -24.72
N ALA A 150 -18.85 -5.20 -23.52
CA ALA A 150 -18.08 -4.27 -22.70
C ALA A 150 -16.71 -4.85 -22.34
N ILE A 151 -16.63 -6.13 -21.96
CA ILE A 151 -15.34 -6.79 -21.67
C ILE A 151 -14.44 -6.76 -22.91
N LYS A 152 -14.96 -7.14 -24.08
CA LYS A 152 -14.17 -7.20 -25.32
C LYS A 152 -13.68 -5.83 -25.79
N GLU A 153 -14.45 -4.77 -25.55
CA GLU A 153 -14.12 -3.39 -25.95
C GLU A 153 -12.79 -2.91 -25.36
N PHE A 154 -12.49 -3.25 -24.11
CA PHE A 154 -11.32 -2.76 -23.39
C PHE A 154 -10.09 -3.68 -23.45
N LEU A 155 -10.17 -4.77 -24.20
CA LEU A 155 -9.10 -5.75 -24.34
C LEU A 155 -8.41 -5.65 -25.68
N ALA A 156 -7.07 -5.67 -25.68
CA ALA A 156 -6.27 -5.76 -26.89
C ALA A 156 -6.50 -7.11 -27.60
N PRO A 157 -6.14 -7.28 -28.90
CA PRO A 157 -6.34 -8.55 -29.59
C PRO A 157 -5.61 -9.73 -28.95
N LYS A 158 -4.41 -9.50 -28.42
CA LYS A 158 -3.65 -10.46 -27.61
C LYS A 158 -3.74 -10.06 -26.15
N ILE A 159 -4.12 -11.01 -25.30
CA ILE A 159 -4.31 -10.79 -23.87
C ILE A 159 -3.56 -11.81 -23.02
N SER A 160 -3.31 -11.46 -21.77
CA SER A 160 -2.89 -12.37 -20.70
C SER A 160 -3.53 -11.90 -19.39
N ILE A 161 -4.66 -12.50 -19.02
CA ILE A 161 -5.47 -12.09 -17.85
C ILE A 161 -5.44 -13.20 -16.82
N VAL A 162 -4.98 -12.91 -15.61
CA VAL A 162 -4.96 -13.86 -14.49
C VAL A 162 -6.27 -13.78 -13.71
N ILE A 163 -6.94 -14.91 -13.51
CA ILE A 163 -8.11 -15.07 -12.62
C ILE A 163 -7.87 -16.31 -11.77
N GLY A 164 -7.75 -16.13 -10.45
CA GLY A 164 -7.32 -17.21 -9.56
C GLY A 164 -5.92 -17.70 -9.95
N GLU A 165 -5.78 -19.01 -10.15
CA GLU A 165 -4.52 -19.63 -10.60
C GLU A 165 -4.42 -19.77 -12.12
N GLU A 166 -5.48 -19.43 -12.87
CA GLU A 166 -5.49 -19.55 -14.32
C GLU A 166 -5.00 -18.27 -15.02
N THR A 167 -4.10 -18.43 -15.99
CA THR A 167 -3.76 -17.37 -16.95
C THR A 167 -4.54 -17.59 -18.24
N LEU A 168 -5.36 -16.60 -18.61
CA LEU A 168 -6.28 -16.65 -19.74
C LEU A 168 -5.74 -15.79 -20.89
N THR A 169 -5.37 -16.43 -21.99
CA THR A 169 -4.85 -15.77 -23.20
C THR A 169 -5.88 -15.67 -24.34
N ASP A 170 -7.02 -16.34 -24.18
CA ASP A 170 -8.13 -16.37 -25.15
C ASP A 170 -9.34 -15.60 -24.59
N LYS A 171 -9.88 -14.68 -25.41
CA LYS A 171 -11.00 -13.82 -25.00
C LYS A 171 -12.29 -14.61 -24.77
N ASP A 172 -12.56 -15.64 -25.56
CA ASP A 172 -13.80 -16.41 -25.42
C ASP A 172 -13.72 -17.34 -24.19
N LYS A 173 -12.54 -17.92 -23.90
CA LYS A 173 -12.31 -18.63 -22.63
C LYS A 173 -12.48 -17.69 -21.43
N LEU A 174 -11.97 -16.46 -21.51
CA LEU A 174 -12.19 -15.45 -20.47
C LEU A 174 -13.67 -15.21 -20.23
N LEU A 175 -14.46 -14.98 -21.28
CA LEU A 175 -15.90 -14.76 -21.16
C LEU A 175 -16.64 -15.97 -20.55
N GLN A 176 -16.22 -17.20 -20.86
CA GLN A 176 -16.78 -18.41 -20.26
C GLN A 176 -16.50 -18.46 -18.75
N VAL A 177 -15.27 -18.15 -18.32
CA VAL A 177 -14.90 -18.09 -16.90
C VAL A 177 -15.72 -17.02 -16.18
N VAL A 178 -15.86 -15.82 -16.76
CA VAL A 178 -16.70 -14.75 -16.18
C VAL A 178 -18.14 -15.22 -16.03
N SER A 179 -18.72 -15.79 -17.08
CA SER A 179 -20.10 -16.29 -17.03
C SER A 179 -20.27 -17.41 -15.99
N SER A 180 -19.25 -18.27 -15.81
CA SER A 180 -19.27 -19.31 -14.79
C SER A 180 -19.29 -18.72 -13.38
N ILE A 181 -18.47 -17.70 -13.10
CA ILE A 181 -18.45 -16.99 -11.82
C ILE A 181 -19.85 -16.41 -11.52
N HIS A 182 -20.46 -15.74 -12.50
CA HIS A 182 -21.81 -15.16 -12.38
C HIS A 182 -22.94 -16.18 -12.19
N SER A 183 -22.72 -17.44 -12.57
CA SER A 183 -23.67 -18.53 -12.30
C SER A 183 -23.64 -18.98 -10.84
N SER A 184 -22.52 -18.76 -10.15
CA SER A 184 -22.32 -19.16 -8.75
C SER A 184 -22.46 -17.98 -7.78
N PHE A 185 -22.26 -16.75 -8.23
CA PHE A 185 -22.22 -15.57 -7.38
C PHE A 185 -23.04 -14.39 -7.93
N LYS A 186 -23.87 -13.79 -7.07
CA LYS A 186 -24.57 -12.52 -7.34
C LYS A 186 -25.10 -11.88 -6.05
N PRO A 187 -25.02 -10.54 -5.88
CA PRO A 187 -24.35 -9.58 -6.76
C PRO A 187 -22.82 -9.74 -6.73
N ILE A 188 -22.14 -9.22 -7.76
CA ILE A 188 -20.69 -9.09 -7.81
C ILE A 188 -20.39 -7.60 -7.98
N THR A 189 -19.58 -7.05 -7.09
CA THR A 189 -19.14 -5.64 -7.14
C THR A 189 -17.63 -5.59 -7.03
N ILE A 190 -16.99 -4.73 -7.81
CA ILE A 190 -15.57 -4.41 -7.70
C ILE A 190 -15.45 -2.90 -7.54
N GLU A 191 -15.02 -2.45 -6.37
CA GLU A 191 -14.58 -1.07 -6.17
C GLU A 191 -13.12 -0.96 -6.62
N THR A 192 -12.77 0.09 -7.34
CA THR A 192 -11.43 0.25 -7.93
C THR A 192 -10.88 1.62 -7.61
N ARG A 193 -9.59 1.66 -7.28
CA ARG A 193 -8.85 2.88 -7.02
C ARG A 193 -7.50 2.86 -7.73
N LEU A 194 -7.14 3.97 -8.36
CA LEU A 194 -5.83 4.14 -8.96
C LEU A 194 -4.73 4.24 -7.88
N LEU A 195 -3.71 3.39 -8.01
CA LEU A 195 -2.45 3.43 -7.23
C LEU A 195 -1.26 3.83 -8.12
N GLY A 196 -1.53 4.44 -9.26
CA GLY A 196 -0.54 5.07 -10.11
C GLY A 196 -0.31 4.38 -11.44
N ALA A 197 0.47 5.04 -12.28
CA ALA A 197 0.75 4.61 -13.64
C ALA A 197 2.19 4.92 -14.07
N SER A 198 2.66 4.20 -15.07
CA SER A 198 3.91 4.46 -15.79
C SER A 198 3.61 4.42 -17.28
N ILE A 199 4.05 5.43 -18.02
CA ILE A 199 3.73 5.57 -19.45
C ILE A 199 5.02 5.63 -20.26
N GLN A 200 5.14 4.75 -21.25
CA GLN A 200 6.28 4.69 -22.15
C GLN A 200 5.80 4.48 -23.59
N GLN A 201 5.82 5.55 -24.39
CA GLN A 201 5.62 5.54 -25.86
C GLN A 201 4.62 4.48 -26.36
N GLY A 202 3.33 4.72 -26.15
CA GLY A 202 2.25 3.83 -26.61
C GLY A 202 2.07 2.55 -25.80
N LYS A 203 2.87 2.36 -24.74
CA LYS A 203 2.67 1.35 -23.71
C LYS A 203 2.50 2.02 -22.37
N ALA A 204 1.76 1.37 -21.48
CA ALA A 204 1.62 1.84 -20.14
C ALA A 204 1.37 0.69 -19.16
N GLU A 205 1.61 1.00 -17.90
CA GLU A 205 1.28 0.16 -16.76
C GLU A 205 0.44 1.01 -15.81
N ILE A 206 -0.70 0.50 -15.36
CA ILE A 206 -1.53 1.13 -14.35
C ILE A 206 -1.78 0.13 -13.22
N VAL A 207 -1.51 0.57 -12.00
CA VAL A 207 -1.67 -0.21 -10.79
C VAL A 207 -2.95 0.22 -10.11
N THR A 208 -3.83 -0.71 -9.79
CA THR A 208 -5.11 -0.44 -9.11
C THR A 208 -5.21 -1.23 -7.81
N SER A 209 -5.81 -0.62 -6.78
CA SER A 209 -6.38 -1.36 -5.67
C SER A 209 -7.80 -1.73 -6.04
N GLU A 210 -8.17 -2.98 -5.79
CA GLU A 210 -9.50 -3.48 -6.13
C GLU A 210 -10.10 -4.22 -4.96
N HIS A 211 -11.38 -3.98 -4.70
CA HIS A 211 -12.13 -4.60 -3.61
C HIS A 211 -13.34 -5.31 -4.20
N LEU A 212 -13.27 -6.63 -4.23
CA LEU A 212 -14.30 -7.54 -4.70
C LEU A 212 -15.23 -7.93 -3.56
N ARG A 213 -16.54 -7.80 -3.80
CA ARG A 213 -17.57 -8.40 -2.95
C ARG A 213 -18.50 -9.23 -3.81
N MET A 214 -18.72 -10.48 -3.42
CA MET A 214 -19.68 -11.35 -4.08
C MET A 214 -20.38 -12.31 -3.11
N THR A 215 -21.64 -12.63 -3.40
CA THR A 215 -22.48 -13.49 -2.56
C THR A 215 -22.85 -14.76 -3.31
N ALA A 216 -22.64 -15.94 -2.71
CA ALA A 216 -22.99 -17.21 -3.34
C ALA A 216 -24.50 -17.34 -3.56
N GLN A 217 -24.87 -17.93 -4.70
CA GLN A 217 -26.25 -18.27 -5.02
C GLN A 217 -26.64 -19.64 -4.46
N GLY A 218 -27.93 -19.84 -4.19
CA GLY A 218 -28.47 -21.18 -3.89
C GLY A 218 -28.45 -21.63 -2.43
N GLY A 219 -28.47 -20.70 -1.46
CA GLY A 219 -28.64 -21.03 -0.03
C GLY A 219 -27.35 -21.37 0.73
N GLN A 220 -26.19 -21.22 0.09
CA GLN A 220 -24.91 -21.20 0.79
C GLN A 220 -24.66 -19.82 1.39
N THR A 221 -24.16 -19.77 2.63
CA THR A 221 -23.79 -18.52 3.34
C THR A 221 -22.42 -17.97 2.94
N SER A 222 -21.80 -18.52 1.89
CA SER A 222 -20.48 -18.12 1.42
C SER A 222 -20.55 -16.71 0.79
N SER A 223 -19.87 -15.76 1.41
CA SER A 223 -19.57 -14.46 0.80
C SER A 223 -18.07 -14.36 0.62
N VAL A 224 -17.65 -13.81 -0.52
CA VAL A 224 -16.24 -13.47 -0.77
C VAL A 224 -16.15 -11.96 -0.66
N ASP A 225 -15.24 -11.51 0.20
CA ASP A 225 -14.92 -10.11 0.43
C ASP A 225 -13.38 -10.02 0.45
N GLU A 226 -12.81 -9.64 -0.68
CA GLU A 226 -11.36 -9.68 -0.90
C GLU A 226 -10.88 -8.41 -1.57
N ALA A 227 -9.69 -7.96 -1.21
CA ALA A 227 -9.02 -6.84 -1.86
C ALA A 227 -7.62 -7.24 -2.29
N TRP A 228 -7.17 -6.71 -3.42
CA TRP A 228 -5.84 -6.95 -3.95
C TRP A 228 -5.32 -5.76 -4.76
N ILE A 229 -4.03 -5.79 -5.07
CA ILE A 229 -3.39 -4.91 -6.03
C ILE A 229 -3.40 -5.60 -7.39
N ALA A 230 -3.91 -4.93 -8.42
CA ALA A 230 -3.86 -5.40 -9.80
C ALA A 230 -2.88 -4.57 -10.62
N LEU A 231 -2.04 -5.27 -11.38
CA LEU A 231 -1.19 -4.70 -12.41
C LEU A 231 -1.93 -4.83 -13.74
N ASN A 232 -2.13 -3.72 -14.43
CA ASN A 232 -2.73 -3.73 -15.76
C ASN A 232 -1.73 -3.12 -16.73
N LYS A 233 -1.27 -3.88 -17.73
CA LYS A 233 -0.48 -3.35 -18.83
C LYS A 233 -1.41 -3.03 -19.99
N LEU A 234 -1.17 -1.87 -20.59
CA LEU A 234 -1.98 -1.33 -21.66
C LEU A 234 -1.11 -0.98 -22.87
N GLU A 235 -1.72 -1.07 -24.05
CA GLU A 235 -1.15 -0.57 -25.29
C GLU A 235 -2.13 0.41 -25.95
N LEU A 236 -1.59 1.48 -26.52
CA LEU A 236 -2.35 2.47 -27.26
C LEU A 236 -2.56 1.96 -28.70
N VAL A 237 -3.77 1.53 -29.00
CA VAL A 237 -4.16 1.00 -30.31
C VAL A 237 -5.23 1.91 -30.90
N ASN A 238 -4.95 2.51 -32.06
CA ASN A 238 -5.87 3.42 -32.75
C ASN A 238 -6.42 4.54 -31.84
N GLY A 239 -5.57 5.11 -30.98
CA GLY A 239 -5.93 6.19 -30.06
C GLY A 239 -6.73 5.75 -28.82
N LYS A 240 -6.90 4.44 -28.59
CA LYS A 240 -7.53 3.89 -27.39
C LYS A 240 -6.55 3.03 -26.60
N TRP A 241 -6.51 3.21 -25.30
CA TRP A 241 -5.78 2.33 -24.39
C TRP A 241 -6.55 1.03 -24.22
N LEU A 242 -5.91 -0.10 -24.50
CA LEU A 242 -6.48 -1.42 -24.37
C LEU A 242 -5.60 -2.28 -23.45
N ILE A 243 -6.24 -3.07 -22.59
CA ILE A 243 -5.54 -3.96 -21.66
C ILE A 243 -4.96 -5.13 -22.46
N THR A 244 -3.65 -5.33 -22.33
CA THR A 244 -2.92 -6.47 -22.89
C THR A 244 -2.59 -7.50 -21.82
N GLU A 245 -2.32 -7.07 -20.59
CA GLU A 245 -2.00 -7.96 -19.48
C GLU A 245 -2.69 -7.47 -18.22
N ARG A 246 -3.19 -8.42 -17.42
CA ARG A 246 -3.71 -8.15 -16.10
C ARG A 246 -3.32 -9.27 -15.16
N SER A 247 -2.66 -8.92 -14.06
CA SER A 247 -2.19 -9.87 -13.07
C SER A 247 -2.24 -9.28 -11.67
N MET A 248 -2.11 -10.13 -10.66
CA MET A 248 -1.65 -9.67 -9.35
C MET A 248 -0.12 -9.54 -9.45
N PRO A 249 0.47 -8.37 -9.16
CA PRO A 249 1.92 -8.23 -9.20
C PRO A 249 2.54 -9.14 -8.14
N LYS A 250 3.67 -9.78 -8.47
CA LYS A 250 4.56 -10.32 -7.43
C LYS A 250 4.98 -9.16 -6.52
N CYS A 251 5.12 -9.43 -5.23
CA CYS A 251 5.52 -8.44 -4.25
C CYS A 251 6.94 -7.97 -4.53
N LYS A 252 7.09 -6.80 -5.15
CA LYS A 252 8.40 -6.27 -5.50
C LYS A 252 9.09 -5.72 -4.25
N VAL A 253 10.26 -6.25 -3.93
CA VAL A 253 11.10 -5.70 -2.86
C VAL A 253 11.82 -4.45 -3.38
N ILE A 254 11.35 -3.28 -2.99
CA ILE A 254 11.85 -1.99 -3.52
C ILE A 254 13.21 -1.68 -2.88
N LYS A 255 14.21 -1.32 -3.71
CA LYS A 255 15.47 -0.79 -3.18
C LYS A 255 15.22 0.60 -2.61
N ALA A 256 15.35 0.77 -1.30
CA ALA A 256 15.14 2.03 -0.59
C ALA A 256 16.20 2.21 0.49
N ALA A 257 16.67 3.45 0.69
CA ALA A 257 17.50 3.80 1.82
C ALA A 257 16.59 4.00 3.03
N MET A 258 16.55 3.03 3.94
CA MET A 258 15.78 3.13 5.17
C MET A 258 16.66 3.77 6.23
N THR A 259 16.15 4.78 6.95
CA THR A 259 16.86 5.23 8.13
C THR A 259 17.01 4.04 9.07
N PRO A 260 18.12 3.99 9.82
CA PRO A 260 18.41 2.78 10.54
C PRO A 260 17.22 2.44 11.47
N ASP A 261 16.56 3.44 12.07
CA ASP A 261 15.43 3.39 13.00
C ASP A 261 14.09 3.00 12.38
N GLY A 262 13.98 2.90 11.05
CA GLY A 262 12.75 2.51 10.38
C GLY A 262 11.63 3.49 10.72
N HIS A 263 11.83 4.77 10.39
CA HIS A 263 10.78 5.74 10.58
C HIS A 263 9.68 5.50 9.56
N LEU A 264 8.44 5.78 9.97
CA LEU A 264 7.25 5.68 9.12
C LEU A 264 7.42 6.40 7.77
N GLU A 265 8.18 7.50 7.78
CA GLU A 265 8.55 8.33 6.64
C GLU A 265 9.37 7.55 5.58
N ASP A 266 10.19 6.58 6.00
CA ASP A 266 11.01 5.76 5.10
C ASP A 266 10.16 4.88 4.16
N TRP A 267 8.94 4.56 4.58
CA TRP A 267 8.00 3.73 3.83
C TRP A 267 7.18 4.50 2.81
N ILE A 268 7.30 5.82 2.77
CA ILE A 268 6.51 6.64 1.86
C ILE A 268 6.92 6.31 0.43
N GLY A 269 5.95 6.03 -0.44
CA GLY A 269 6.23 5.62 -1.82
C GLY A 269 6.51 4.12 -2.00
N ILE A 270 6.66 3.37 -0.92
CA ILE A 270 6.74 1.92 -0.96
C ILE A 270 5.32 1.38 -1.03
N LYS A 271 5.01 0.67 -2.11
CA LYS A 271 3.69 0.07 -2.31
C LYS A 271 3.59 -1.21 -1.46
N PRO A 272 2.46 -1.45 -0.77
CA PRO A 272 2.24 -2.68 -0.09
C PRO A 272 2.01 -3.80 -1.10
N CYS A 273 2.51 -4.96 -0.75
CA CYS A 273 2.34 -6.21 -1.45
C CYS A 273 1.00 -6.88 -1.17
N TYR A 274 0.36 -6.49 -0.07
CA TYR A 274 -0.99 -6.88 0.28
C TYR A 274 -1.69 -5.67 0.85
N TYR A 275 -2.95 -5.46 0.48
CA TYR A 275 -3.79 -4.43 1.07
C TYR A 275 -5.21 -4.97 1.31
N ARG A 276 -5.72 -4.74 2.51
CA ARG A 276 -7.10 -4.98 2.90
C ARG A 276 -7.64 -3.72 3.58
N LYS A 277 -8.76 -3.24 3.05
CA LYS A 277 -9.49 -2.13 3.68
C LYS A 277 -9.97 -2.57 5.07
N SER A 278 -9.73 -1.72 6.07
CA SER A 278 -10.27 -1.91 7.42
C SER A 278 -11.81 -1.99 7.35
N GLU A 279 -12.37 -2.99 8.02
CA GLU A 279 -13.82 -3.09 8.19
C GLU A 279 -14.26 -2.21 9.36
N ALA A 280 -15.37 -1.49 9.19
CA ALA A 280 -16.00 -0.77 10.30
C ALA A 280 -16.49 -1.77 11.36
N GLY A 281 -15.73 -1.88 12.46
CA GLY A 281 -16.04 -2.77 13.57
C GLY A 281 -14.76 -3.07 14.34
N ASN A 282 -14.86 -3.34 15.64
CA ASN A 282 -13.70 -3.61 16.51
C ASN A 282 -13.03 -4.97 16.24
N LYS A 283 -12.88 -5.38 14.97
CA LYS A 283 -12.19 -6.59 14.59
C LYS A 283 -10.75 -6.24 14.28
N ASP A 284 -9.84 -6.77 15.09
CA ASP A 284 -8.41 -6.74 14.82
C ASP A 284 -8.20 -7.23 13.37
N ALA A 285 -7.38 -6.54 12.56
CA ALA A 285 -7.12 -6.89 11.17
C ALA A 285 -5.70 -6.51 10.73
N PHE A 286 -5.17 -7.28 9.79
CA PHE A 286 -3.98 -6.91 9.02
C PHE A 286 -4.43 -6.17 7.77
N THR A 287 -3.95 -4.93 7.59
CA THR A 287 -4.44 -4.03 6.54
C THR A 287 -3.43 -3.84 5.41
N ALA A 288 -2.12 -3.88 5.67
CA ALA A 288 -1.13 -3.77 4.59
C ALA A 288 0.26 -4.34 4.92
N LEU A 289 0.90 -5.06 4.00
CA LEU A 289 2.27 -5.59 4.15
C LEU A 289 3.19 -4.99 3.10
N TYR A 290 4.34 -4.47 3.53
CA TYR A 290 5.32 -3.80 2.69
C TYR A 290 6.67 -4.47 2.79
N PHE A 291 7.45 -4.37 1.71
CA PHE A 291 8.81 -4.85 1.64
C PHE A 291 9.72 -3.82 0.98
N ALA A 292 10.89 -3.62 1.58
CA ALA A 292 11.95 -2.79 1.05
C ALA A 292 13.30 -3.46 1.28
N ARG A 293 14.35 -3.05 0.58
CA ARG A 293 15.72 -3.49 0.86
C ARG A 293 16.74 -2.41 0.62
N ASP A 294 17.86 -2.47 1.33
CA ASP A 294 19.09 -1.81 0.92
C ASP A 294 20.13 -2.87 0.53
N ASP A 295 21.42 -2.53 0.59
CA ASP A 295 22.50 -3.47 0.28
C ASP A 295 22.80 -4.44 1.43
N ALA A 296 22.28 -4.20 2.64
CA ALA A 296 22.59 -4.97 3.85
C ALA A 296 21.36 -5.67 4.46
N PHE A 297 20.16 -5.15 4.28
CA PHE A 297 18.94 -5.60 4.95
C PHE A 297 17.73 -5.71 4.02
N LEU A 298 16.89 -6.71 4.26
CA LEU A 298 15.47 -6.71 3.89
C LEU A 298 14.68 -6.07 5.03
N TYR A 299 13.85 -5.09 4.72
CA TYR A 299 12.90 -4.45 5.62
C TYR A 299 11.50 -4.93 5.30
N TRP A 300 10.68 -5.06 6.34
CA TRP A 300 9.26 -5.33 6.19
C TRP A 300 8.45 -4.49 7.16
N ARG A 301 7.24 -4.13 6.76
CA ARG A 301 6.28 -3.41 7.58
C ARG A 301 4.90 -4.05 7.47
N LEU A 302 4.24 -4.14 8.61
CA LEU A 302 2.91 -4.69 8.77
C LEU A 302 1.99 -3.63 9.37
N ASP A 303 1.07 -3.09 8.59
CA ASP A 303 0.00 -2.22 9.08
C ASP A 303 -1.13 -3.07 9.66
N LEU A 304 -1.62 -2.63 10.81
CA LEU A 304 -2.57 -3.31 11.66
C LEU A 304 -3.70 -2.35 12.02
N ASP A 305 -4.94 -2.83 11.89
CA ASP A 305 -6.10 -2.18 12.46
C ASP A 305 -6.50 -2.92 13.74
N MET A 306 -6.04 -2.43 14.89
CA MET A 306 -6.23 -3.08 16.19
C MET A 306 -6.48 -2.05 17.29
N LYS A 307 -7.24 -2.47 18.32
CA LYS A 307 -7.52 -1.63 19.50
C LYS A 307 -7.00 -2.23 20.78
N ILE A 308 -6.41 -1.39 21.61
CA ILE A 308 -5.91 -1.71 22.94
C ILE A 308 -6.77 -1.04 24.03
N ASN A 309 -6.98 -1.76 25.12
CA ASN A 309 -7.58 -1.22 26.34
C ASN A 309 -6.46 -0.73 27.24
N LEU A 310 -6.23 0.58 27.28
CA LEU A 310 -5.24 1.17 28.18
C LEU A 310 -5.86 1.43 29.57
N PRO A 311 -5.12 1.20 30.67
CA PRO A 311 -5.57 1.58 32.01
C PRO A 311 -5.90 3.08 32.06
N GLY A 312 -7.14 3.42 32.44
CA GLY A 312 -7.61 4.81 32.55
C GLY A 312 -8.15 5.42 31.26
N ALA A 313 -8.12 4.73 30.12
CA ALA A 313 -8.78 5.19 28.91
C ALA A 313 -10.31 4.96 29.00
N ALA A 314 -11.09 5.96 28.60
CA ALA A 314 -12.57 5.88 28.61
C ALA A 314 -13.13 4.92 27.53
N ALA A 315 -12.33 4.63 26.50
CA ALA A 315 -12.65 3.72 25.41
C ALA A 315 -11.37 3.03 24.89
N PRO A 316 -11.49 1.91 24.17
CA PRO A 316 -10.36 1.30 23.48
C PRO A 316 -9.72 2.30 22.51
N VAL A 317 -8.39 2.39 22.51
CA VAL A 317 -7.63 3.27 21.61
C VAL A 317 -6.94 2.46 20.52
N GLN A 318 -6.68 3.06 19.38
CA GLN A 318 -5.89 2.42 18.33
C GLN A 318 -4.49 2.09 18.85
N GLY A 319 -4.03 0.86 18.60
CA GLY A 319 -2.74 0.41 19.12
C GLY A 319 -2.43 -1.04 18.77
N VAL A 320 -1.15 -1.38 18.71
CA VAL A 320 -0.68 -2.76 18.58
C VAL A 320 -0.74 -3.45 19.96
N PRO A 321 -1.56 -4.51 20.16
CA PRO A 321 -1.68 -5.18 21.44
C PRO A 321 -0.43 -5.99 21.82
N ARG A 322 -0.36 -6.40 23.09
CA ARG A 322 0.63 -7.38 23.56
C ARG A 322 0.47 -8.67 22.77
N GLY A 323 1.56 -9.19 22.21
CA GLY A 323 1.48 -10.36 21.34
C GLY A 323 2.82 -10.76 20.73
N THR A 324 2.77 -11.78 19.88
CA THR A 324 3.84 -12.17 18.98
C THR A 324 3.36 -11.93 17.55
N TYR A 325 4.13 -11.19 16.78
CA TYR A 325 3.85 -10.82 15.40
C TYR A 325 5.00 -11.34 14.56
N GLY A 326 4.73 -12.15 13.54
CA GLY A 326 5.77 -12.83 12.78
C GLY A 326 5.64 -12.60 11.29
N LEU A 327 6.79 -12.46 10.64
CA LEU A 327 6.94 -12.64 9.22
C LEU A 327 7.71 -13.94 8.96
N TYR A 328 7.07 -14.88 8.28
CA TYR A 328 7.66 -16.14 7.87
C TYR A 328 8.03 -16.01 6.40
N LEU A 329 9.30 -16.19 6.07
CA LEU A 329 9.81 -16.25 4.71
C LEU A 329 10.19 -17.70 4.43
N PHE A 330 9.59 -18.30 3.42
CA PHE A 330 9.78 -19.72 3.10
C PHE A 330 9.85 -19.94 1.60
N ASP A 331 10.49 -21.02 1.18
CA ASP A 331 10.44 -21.47 -0.21
C ASP A 331 9.07 -22.10 -0.50
N ARG A 332 8.36 -21.60 -1.51
CA ARG A 332 7.04 -22.11 -1.89
C ARG A 332 7.06 -23.60 -2.26
N ALA A 333 8.16 -24.08 -2.85
CA ALA A 333 8.30 -25.47 -3.28
C ALA A 333 8.59 -26.45 -2.13
N ALA A 334 9.09 -25.95 -0.99
CA ALA A 334 9.44 -26.78 0.17
C ALA A 334 8.24 -27.01 1.12
N GLU A 335 7.09 -26.38 0.85
CA GLU A 335 6.00 -26.21 1.82
C GLU A 335 6.54 -25.65 3.16
N ARG A 336 5.73 -25.49 4.21
CA ARG A 336 6.22 -24.94 5.52
C ARG A 336 7.13 -25.92 6.29
N ASP A 337 7.98 -26.67 5.59
CA ASP A 337 8.96 -27.57 6.16
C ASP A 337 10.27 -26.80 6.52
N CYS A 338 11.32 -27.51 6.90
CA CYS A 338 12.64 -26.92 7.13
C CYS A 338 13.28 -26.39 5.83
N ASP A 339 13.01 -25.11 5.55
CA ASP A 339 13.76 -24.10 4.78
C ASP A 339 13.04 -22.74 4.99
N THR A 340 12.74 -22.42 6.25
CA THR A 340 11.92 -21.27 6.65
C THR A 340 12.72 -20.32 7.54
N PHE A 341 12.77 -19.05 7.18
CA PHE A 341 13.15 -17.96 8.08
C PHE A 341 11.90 -17.43 8.78
N VAL A 342 11.88 -17.43 10.11
CA VAL A 342 10.83 -16.80 10.90
C VAL A 342 11.42 -15.59 11.59
N ASN A 343 11.09 -14.39 11.13
CA ASN A 343 11.28 -13.18 11.92
C ASN A 343 10.06 -13.02 12.82
N PHE A 344 10.22 -13.04 14.14
CA PHE A 344 9.14 -12.76 15.06
C PHE A 344 9.49 -11.55 15.93
N ILE A 345 8.51 -10.69 16.15
CA ILE A 345 8.53 -9.53 17.02
C ILE A 345 7.55 -9.81 18.14
N THR A 346 8.04 -9.81 19.37
CA THR A 346 7.20 -9.90 20.57
C THR A 346 6.98 -8.51 21.13
N ASN A 347 5.73 -8.05 21.19
CA ASN A 347 5.36 -6.81 21.86
C ASN A 347 4.92 -7.13 23.30
N GLN A 348 5.66 -6.62 24.29
CA GLN A 348 5.32 -6.73 25.72
C GLN A 348 4.69 -5.45 26.29
N VAL A 349 4.37 -4.44 25.47
CA VAL A 349 3.89 -3.09 25.85
C VAL A 349 4.95 -2.25 26.59
N THR A 350 5.75 -2.85 27.45
CA THR A 350 6.89 -2.22 28.16
C THR A 350 8.21 -2.31 27.40
N GLY A 351 8.18 -2.90 26.21
CA GLY A 351 9.32 -3.16 25.34
C GLY A 351 8.94 -4.19 24.29
N ALA A 352 9.71 -4.26 23.23
CA ALA A 352 9.59 -5.34 22.27
C ALA A 352 10.94 -6.05 22.12
N ALA A 353 10.90 -7.30 21.65
CA ALA A 353 12.09 -8.09 21.37
C ALA A 353 11.83 -8.86 20.08
N SER A 354 12.82 -8.87 19.17
CA SER A 354 12.72 -9.64 17.93
C SER A 354 13.77 -10.74 17.85
N GLY A 355 13.39 -11.84 17.23
CA GLY A 355 14.26 -12.96 16.95
C GLY A 355 14.00 -13.51 15.55
N GLY A 356 15.06 -14.04 14.95
CA GLY A 356 15.00 -14.88 13.77
C GLY A 356 15.16 -16.34 14.16
N ARG A 357 14.39 -17.23 13.57
CA ARG A 357 14.74 -18.66 13.50
C ARG A 357 14.88 -19.02 12.04
N ALA A 358 16.05 -19.47 11.62
CA ALA A 358 16.22 -20.13 10.33
C ALA A 358 16.27 -21.64 10.57
N CYS A 359 15.40 -22.41 9.93
CA CYS A 359 15.65 -23.83 9.71
C CYS A 359 16.09 -24.01 8.27
N VAL A 360 17.23 -24.65 8.04
CA VAL A 360 17.78 -24.92 6.69
C VAL A 360 18.17 -26.39 6.58
N LYS A 361 17.86 -27.03 5.45
CA LYS A 361 18.41 -28.35 5.11
C LYS A 361 19.82 -28.21 4.54
N ASP A 362 20.79 -28.91 5.11
CA ASP A 362 22.13 -28.97 4.52
C ASP A 362 22.16 -29.79 3.22
N SER A 363 23.32 -29.82 2.55
CA SER A 363 23.51 -30.59 1.30
C SER A 363 23.30 -32.10 1.45
N ALA A 364 23.18 -32.62 2.67
CA ALA A 364 22.87 -34.01 2.98
C ALA A 364 21.39 -34.20 3.40
N GLY A 365 20.56 -33.15 3.37
CA GLY A 365 19.15 -33.17 3.73
C GLY A 365 18.88 -33.12 5.24
N LYS A 366 19.88 -32.81 6.07
CA LYS A 366 19.73 -32.73 7.52
C LYS A 366 19.33 -31.33 7.96
N HIS A 367 18.43 -31.25 8.94
CA HIS A 367 17.93 -29.98 9.49
C HIS A 367 18.99 -29.34 10.39
N ASN A 368 19.31 -28.07 10.10
CA ASN A 368 20.09 -27.22 10.98
C ASN A 368 19.24 -26.01 11.37
N GLU A 369 19.07 -25.81 12.68
CA GLU A 369 18.34 -24.67 13.23
C GLU A 369 19.32 -23.63 13.78
N THR A 370 19.15 -22.38 13.37
CA THR A 370 19.92 -21.25 13.90
C THR A 370 18.97 -20.20 14.44
N TYR A 371 19.28 -19.69 15.63
CA TYR A 371 18.56 -18.61 16.28
C TYR A 371 19.37 -17.33 16.20
N PHE A 372 18.71 -16.26 15.78
CA PHE A 372 19.26 -14.93 15.70
C PHE A 372 18.44 -14.02 16.61
N THR A 373 19.10 -13.10 17.30
CA THR A 373 18.42 -12.01 18.00
C THR A 373 18.67 -10.76 17.19
N TYR A 374 17.61 -10.05 16.80
CA TYR A 374 17.75 -8.76 16.13
C TYR A 374 17.23 -7.67 17.07
N ASP A 375 18.03 -6.64 17.25
CA ASP A 375 17.72 -5.57 18.21
C ASP A 375 16.88 -4.44 17.62
N ARG A 376 16.48 -4.54 16.33
CA ARG A 376 15.88 -3.41 15.63
C ARG A 376 14.56 -3.72 14.93
N PHE A 377 13.52 -3.17 15.52
CA PHE A 377 12.14 -3.13 15.06
C PHE A 377 11.51 -1.86 15.62
N SER A 378 10.50 -1.35 14.92
CA SER A 378 9.68 -0.23 15.36
C SER A 378 8.25 -0.72 15.59
N ILE A 379 7.61 -0.22 16.63
CA ILE A 379 6.17 -0.42 16.85
C ILE A 379 5.55 0.97 16.90
N ALA A 380 4.84 1.32 15.84
CA ALA A 380 3.99 2.49 15.80
C ALA A 380 2.58 2.14 16.32
N PRO A 381 1.69 3.12 16.55
CA PRO A 381 0.32 2.85 16.98
C PRO A 381 -0.44 1.89 16.05
N GLN A 382 -0.13 1.87 14.75
CA GLN A 382 -0.83 1.07 13.74
C GLN A 382 0.09 0.19 12.90
N SER A 383 1.38 0.11 13.21
CA SER A 383 2.31 -0.68 12.41
C SER A 383 3.37 -1.38 13.25
N ILE A 384 3.88 -2.47 12.69
CA ILE A 384 5.06 -3.17 13.19
C ILE A 384 6.05 -3.25 12.05
N GLU A 385 7.31 -2.97 12.35
CA GLU A 385 8.37 -2.92 11.36
C GLU A 385 9.54 -3.76 11.82
N GLY A 386 10.14 -4.50 10.90
CA GLY A 386 11.30 -5.34 11.17
C GLY A 386 12.30 -5.30 10.03
N ARG A 387 13.52 -5.77 10.33
CA ARG A 387 14.55 -5.95 9.31
C ARG A 387 15.31 -7.25 9.52
N ILE A 388 15.85 -7.77 8.42
CA ILE A 388 16.58 -9.04 8.36
C ILE A 388 17.84 -8.79 7.54
N PRO A 389 19.05 -9.11 8.02
CA PRO A 389 20.26 -9.02 7.21
C PRO A 389 20.15 -9.88 5.94
N LEU A 390 20.55 -9.34 4.79
CA LEU A 390 20.50 -10.08 3.52
C LEU A 390 21.43 -11.30 3.52
N ASP A 391 22.53 -11.27 4.28
CA ASP A 391 23.44 -12.40 4.43
C ASP A 391 22.76 -13.64 5.06
N ASP A 392 21.70 -13.41 5.85
CA ASP A 392 20.91 -14.48 6.48
C ASP A 392 19.95 -15.15 5.49
N PHE A 393 19.80 -14.63 4.25
CA PHE A 393 18.99 -15.22 3.16
C PHE A 393 19.73 -16.23 2.28
N SER A 394 20.98 -16.58 2.61
CA SER A 394 21.86 -17.39 1.76
C SER A 394 21.30 -18.77 1.34
N PHE A 395 20.20 -19.23 1.95
CA PHE A 395 19.55 -20.50 1.64
C PHE A 395 18.39 -20.42 0.64
N ILE A 396 17.81 -19.25 0.36
CA ILE A 396 16.60 -19.20 -0.48
C ILE A 396 16.98 -19.00 -1.96
N LYS A 397 16.72 -20.00 -2.79
CA LYS A 397 17.32 -20.10 -4.14
C LYS A 397 16.36 -19.89 -5.31
N THR A 398 15.06 -19.83 -5.09
CA THR A 398 14.09 -19.92 -6.20
C THR A 398 12.95 -18.92 -6.11
N GLU A 399 12.08 -18.98 -5.10
CA GLU A 399 10.99 -18.01 -4.88
C GLU A 399 10.69 -17.91 -3.37
N ILE A 400 10.62 -16.70 -2.82
CA ILE A 400 10.34 -16.47 -1.39
C ILE A 400 8.87 -16.12 -1.24
N SER A 401 8.10 -16.93 -0.52
CA SER A 401 6.78 -16.56 -0.06
C SER A 401 6.87 -15.99 1.35
N ALA A 402 6.09 -14.96 1.64
CA ALA A 402 6.02 -14.33 2.93
C ALA A 402 4.64 -14.51 3.57
N LEU A 403 4.61 -14.95 4.83
CA LEU A 403 3.39 -15.05 5.64
C LEU A 403 3.50 -14.11 6.84
N ALA A 404 2.55 -13.20 7.00
CA ALA A 404 2.41 -12.45 8.24
C ALA A 404 1.47 -13.18 9.22
N SER A 405 1.83 -13.29 10.50
CA SER A 405 0.95 -13.81 11.56
C SER A 405 0.98 -12.93 12.81
N ALA A 406 -0.10 -12.95 13.58
CA ALA A 406 -0.23 -12.20 14.82
C ALA A 406 -0.98 -13.03 15.87
N ASN A 407 -0.36 -13.19 17.05
CA ASN A 407 -0.92 -13.91 18.19
C ASN A 407 -0.98 -12.96 19.40
N ARG A 408 -2.20 -12.56 19.78
CA ARG A 408 -2.43 -11.69 20.93
C ARG A 408 -2.28 -12.47 22.22
N LYS A 409 -1.46 -11.97 23.13
CA LYS A 409 -1.42 -12.51 24.50
C LYS A 409 -2.59 -11.92 25.28
N ALA A 410 -3.43 -12.80 25.85
CA ALA A 410 -4.42 -12.38 26.82
C ALA A 410 -3.72 -11.81 28.08
N LEU A 411 -4.47 -11.10 28.93
CA LEU A 411 -3.98 -10.70 30.25
C LEU A 411 -3.50 -11.96 31.02
N PRO A 412 -2.51 -11.84 31.94
CA PRO A 412 -2.04 -12.98 32.72
C PRO A 412 -3.22 -13.74 33.35
N GLY A 413 -3.38 -15.03 33.01
CA GLY A 413 -4.42 -15.92 33.56
C GLY A 413 -5.64 -16.18 32.67
N ALA A 414 -5.74 -15.58 31.49
CA ALA A 414 -6.76 -15.93 30.48
C ALA A 414 -6.18 -16.87 29.40
N PRO A 415 -6.97 -17.77 28.81
CA PRO A 415 -6.50 -18.65 27.74
C PRO A 415 -5.96 -17.84 26.55
N GLU A 416 -4.96 -18.38 25.86
CA GLU A 416 -4.44 -17.80 24.61
C GLU A 416 -5.58 -17.73 23.60
N ASN A 417 -5.89 -16.53 23.11
CA ASN A 417 -6.81 -16.39 21.99
C ASN A 417 -6.06 -16.73 20.70
N ALA A 418 -6.76 -17.46 19.84
CA ALA A 418 -6.32 -18.16 18.63
C ALA A 418 -5.49 -17.32 17.64
N ASP A 419 -4.78 -18.01 16.74
CA ASP A 419 -4.11 -17.48 15.55
C ASP A 419 -5.00 -16.45 14.87
N ILE A 420 -4.56 -15.20 14.85
CA ILE A 420 -5.48 -14.13 14.50
C ILE A 420 -5.56 -14.00 12.98
N PHE A 421 -4.45 -14.10 12.23
CA PHE A 421 -4.47 -13.91 10.76
C PHE A 421 -3.25 -14.52 10.03
N SER A 422 -3.42 -14.86 8.73
CA SER A 422 -2.33 -15.29 7.85
C SER A 422 -2.58 -14.84 6.40
N GLY A 423 -1.67 -14.08 5.77
CA GLY A 423 -1.69 -13.74 4.34
C GLY A 423 -0.37 -14.08 3.67
N VAL A 424 -0.40 -14.73 2.50
CA VAL A 424 0.80 -15.17 1.76
C VAL A 424 1.04 -14.24 0.57
N VAL A 425 2.26 -13.71 0.42
CA VAL A 425 2.69 -12.94 -0.77
C VAL A 425 3.99 -13.52 -1.34
N ASP A 426 4.09 -13.62 -2.67
CA ASP A 426 5.31 -14.07 -3.35
C ASP A 426 6.23 -12.87 -3.62
N LEU A 427 7.45 -12.91 -3.09
CA LEU A 427 8.44 -11.84 -3.20
C LEU A 427 9.24 -11.95 -4.50
N ASP A 428 9.40 -10.81 -5.18
CA ASP A 428 10.33 -10.60 -6.29
C ASP A 428 11.46 -9.67 -5.85
N PHE A 429 12.68 -10.23 -5.74
CA PHE A 429 13.89 -9.51 -5.32
C PHE A 429 14.65 -8.83 -6.48
N LYS A 430 14.21 -9.03 -7.73
CA LYS A 430 14.94 -8.60 -8.92
C LYS A 430 14.94 -7.08 -9.14
#